data_AF-A0A7Y5TYE8-F1
#
_entry.id   AF-A0A7Y5TYE8-F1
#
_cell.length_a   1.000
_cell.length_b   1.000
_cell.length_c   1.000
_cell.angle_alpha   90.00
_cell.angle_beta   90.00
_cell.angle_gamma   90.00
#
_symmetry.space_group_name_H-M   'P 1'
#
loop_
_entity.id
_entity.type
_entity.pdbx_description
1 polymer ?
#
loop_
_entity_poly.entity_id
_entity_poly.type
_entity_poly.pdbx_seq_one_letter_code
_entity_poly.pdbx_strand_id
1 'polypeptide(L)'
;MFAVRAILLALVVWTAAWPAVAQTSTATLSADIRPLAKLTLSTSSVSFPDADPDIVAQVPALGGPITIIAKSRATAGAQVVLTVASSDNLRSGVQVITASAITWTATGAGFVSGALSATTPVMVGQWTGSGTYAGTQQLLFRNLWSYATGTYTASLVYTLTAP
;
A
#
# COMPACT_ATOMS: atom_id res chain seq x y z
N MET A 1 -12.83 -107.96 8.74
CA MET A 1 -13.08 -106.76 7.90
C MET A 1 -14.06 -105.89 8.65
N PHE A 2 -13.58 -104.95 9.49
CA PHE A 2 -13.43 -103.49 9.21
C PHE A 2 -14.79 -102.84 8.87
N ALA A 3 -15.28 -101.78 9.52
CA ALA A 3 -14.59 -100.69 10.18
C ALA A 3 -15.48 -99.94 11.19
N VAL A 4 -14.87 -99.49 12.29
CA VAL A 4 -15.37 -98.45 13.19
C VAL A 4 -15.29 -97.11 12.46
N ARG A 5 -16.39 -96.35 12.38
CA ARG A 5 -16.39 -94.97 11.85
C ARG A 5 -16.34 -93.98 13.01
N ALA A 6 -15.16 -93.41 13.23
CA ALA A 6 -14.96 -92.25 14.08
C ALA A 6 -15.55 -91.00 13.39
N ILE A 7 -16.48 -90.32 14.07
CA ILE A 7 -17.00 -89.02 13.64
C ILE A 7 -16.08 -87.96 14.25
N LEU A 8 -15.31 -87.26 13.40
CA LEU A 8 -14.59 -86.05 13.78
C LEU A 8 -15.57 -84.87 13.88
N LEU A 9 -15.71 -84.28 15.07
CA LEU A 9 -16.29 -82.94 15.23
C LEU A 9 -15.25 -81.89 14.84
N ALA A 10 -15.54 -81.10 13.80
CA ALA A 10 -14.77 -79.91 13.45
C ALA A 10 -15.33 -78.69 14.22
N LEU A 11 -14.53 -78.14 15.14
CA LEU A 11 -14.83 -76.92 15.88
C LEU A 11 -14.46 -75.70 15.03
N VAL A 12 -15.45 -74.95 14.54
CA VAL A 12 -15.24 -73.70 13.80
C VAL A 12 -15.06 -72.56 14.80
N VAL A 13 -13.83 -72.06 14.94
CA VAL A 13 -13.53 -70.86 15.75
C VAL A 13 -13.89 -69.62 14.96
N TRP A 14 -14.95 -68.91 15.36
CA TRP A 14 -15.30 -67.59 14.83
C TRP A 14 -14.39 -66.54 15.48
N THR A 15 -13.46 -65.97 14.72
CA THR A 15 -12.73 -64.77 15.14
C THR A 15 -13.66 -63.57 14.99
N ALA A 16 -14.34 -63.17 16.06
CA ALA A 16 -15.10 -61.92 16.08
C ALA A 16 -14.11 -60.75 15.93
N ALA A 17 -14.13 -60.08 14.78
CA ALA A 17 -13.42 -58.82 14.60
C ALA A 17 -14.12 -57.76 15.46
N TRP A 18 -13.47 -57.30 16.52
CA TRP A 18 -14.00 -56.21 17.34
C TRP A 18 -14.04 -54.92 16.51
N PRO A 19 -15.14 -54.14 16.55
CA PRO A 19 -15.23 -52.88 15.84
C PRO A 19 -14.22 -51.89 16.41
N ALA A 20 -13.54 -51.14 15.53
CA ALA A 20 -12.68 -50.05 15.95
C ALA A 20 -13.52 -48.94 16.60
N VAL A 21 -13.19 -48.56 17.83
CA VAL A 21 -13.79 -47.42 18.53
C VAL A 21 -12.93 -46.20 18.25
N ALA A 22 -13.51 -45.22 17.57
CA ALA A 22 -12.85 -43.95 17.29
C ALA A 22 -13.51 -42.82 18.10
N GLN A 23 -12.70 -41.93 18.65
CA GLN A 23 -13.15 -40.71 19.32
C GLN A 23 -12.48 -39.51 18.66
N THR A 24 -13.28 -38.51 18.31
CA THR A 24 -12.81 -37.27 17.71
C THR A 24 -13.07 -36.12 18.68
N SER A 25 -12.09 -35.23 18.81
CA SER A 25 -12.21 -33.98 19.57
C SER A 25 -11.74 -32.83 18.68
N THR A 26 -12.38 -31.68 18.82
CA THR A 26 -12.04 -30.46 18.07
C THR A 26 -11.49 -29.40 19.00
N ALA A 27 -10.45 -28.70 18.56
CA ALA A 27 -9.95 -27.50 19.21
C ALA A 27 -10.22 -26.28 18.32
N THR A 28 -10.47 -25.12 18.94
CA THR A 28 -10.61 -23.84 18.22
C THR A 28 -9.29 -23.08 18.24
N LEU A 29 -8.83 -22.64 17.07
CA LEU A 29 -7.72 -21.70 16.93
C LEU A 29 -8.26 -20.30 16.64
N SER A 30 -7.63 -19.28 17.23
CA SER A 30 -7.94 -17.88 16.97
C SER A 30 -6.66 -17.09 16.73
N ALA A 31 -6.70 -16.15 15.80
CA ALA A 31 -5.62 -15.22 15.49
C ALA A 31 -6.19 -13.80 15.37
N ASP A 32 -5.64 -12.85 16.13
CA ASP A 32 -5.98 -11.42 16.01
C ASP A 32 -5.08 -10.76 14.97
N ILE A 33 -5.67 -10.28 13.89
CA ILE A 33 -4.97 -9.65 12.78
C ILE A 33 -5.48 -8.21 12.64
N ARG A 34 -4.61 -7.25 12.99
CA ARG A 34 -4.95 -5.82 13.00
C ARG A 34 -4.58 -5.09 11.71
N PRO A 35 -5.26 -3.97 11.39
CA PRO A 35 -4.88 -3.09 10.30
C PRO A 35 -3.43 -2.60 10.43
N LEU A 36 -2.77 -2.40 9.30
CA LEU A 36 -1.38 -1.97 9.26
C LEU A 36 -1.13 -1.17 7.98
N ALA A 37 -0.51 -0.01 8.10
CA ALA A 37 -0.09 0.80 6.98
C ALA A 37 1.44 0.94 6.97
N LYS A 38 2.06 0.80 5.79
CA LYS A 38 3.47 1.07 5.57
C LYS A 38 3.64 1.82 4.25
N LEU A 39 4.24 3.00 4.33
CA LEU A 39 4.55 3.83 3.18
C LEU A 39 6.06 3.85 2.95
N THR A 40 6.48 3.82 1.70
CA THR A 40 7.89 3.97 1.30
C THR A 40 7.97 4.86 0.07
N LEU A 41 8.88 5.83 0.11
CA LEU A 41 9.18 6.77 -0.98
C LEU A 41 10.62 6.53 -1.42
N SER A 42 10.91 6.62 -2.72
CA SER A 42 12.28 6.43 -3.24
C SER A 42 13.25 7.55 -2.86
N THR A 43 12.75 8.72 -2.49
CA THR A 43 13.54 9.87 -2.05
C THR A 43 12.83 10.60 -0.90
N SER A 44 13.62 11.26 -0.05
CA SER A 44 13.16 12.15 1.02
C SER A 44 13.28 13.64 0.66
N SER A 45 13.95 13.96 -0.45
CA SER A 45 14.11 15.33 -0.93
C SER A 45 13.95 15.41 -2.45
N VAL A 46 13.42 16.53 -2.90
CA VAL A 46 13.23 16.86 -4.32
C VAL A 46 13.65 18.31 -4.51
N SER A 47 14.34 18.59 -5.60
CA SER A 47 14.69 19.93 -6.02
C SER A 47 14.24 20.16 -7.46
N PHE A 48 14.06 21.42 -7.82
CA PHE A 48 13.77 21.84 -9.19
C PHE A 48 14.96 22.67 -9.68
N PRO A 49 15.52 22.38 -10.86
CA PRO A 49 16.58 23.20 -11.42
C PRO A 49 16.06 24.60 -11.76
N ASP A 50 16.96 25.58 -11.80
CA ASP A 50 16.65 26.89 -12.37
C ASP A 50 16.41 26.75 -13.87
N ALA A 51 15.44 27.50 -14.40
CA ALA A 51 15.07 27.46 -15.81
C ALA A 51 14.43 28.79 -16.24
N ASP A 52 14.51 29.09 -17.53
CA ASP A 52 13.81 30.22 -18.13
C ASP A 52 12.29 29.93 -18.18
N PRO A 53 11.42 30.78 -17.56
CA PRO A 53 9.98 30.60 -17.59
C PRO A 53 9.35 30.59 -18.99
N ASP A 54 9.96 31.25 -19.99
CA ASP A 54 9.46 31.31 -21.37
C ASP A 54 9.78 30.04 -22.16
N ILE A 55 10.80 29.28 -21.74
CA ILE A 55 11.20 28.01 -22.35
C ILE A 55 10.62 26.82 -21.59
N VAL A 56 10.66 26.87 -20.26
CA VAL A 56 10.25 25.77 -19.36
C VAL A 56 9.32 26.32 -18.27
N ALA A 57 8.06 26.56 -18.65
CA ALA A 57 7.03 27.03 -17.73
C ALA A 57 6.64 26.00 -16.65
N GLN A 58 6.91 24.71 -16.89
CA GLN A 58 6.71 23.60 -15.95
C GLN A 58 8.03 22.84 -15.78
N VAL A 59 8.74 23.12 -14.70
CA VAL A 59 10.05 22.55 -14.43
C VAL A 59 9.86 21.19 -13.75
N PRO A 60 10.33 20.07 -14.34
CA PRO A 60 10.24 18.77 -13.70
C PRO A 60 11.22 18.67 -12.51
N ALA A 61 10.84 17.88 -11.52
CA ALA A 61 11.71 17.52 -10.41
C ALA A 61 13.04 16.89 -10.88
N LEU A 62 14.15 17.37 -10.32
CA LEU A 62 15.47 16.79 -10.50
C LEU A 62 15.51 15.39 -9.87
N GLY A 63 16.07 14.42 -10.60
CA GLY A 63 16.10 13.01 -10.17
C GLY A 63 14.90 12.18 -10.64
N GLY A 64 13.92 12.80 -11.31
CA GLY A 64 12.80 12.09 -11.94
C GLY A 64 11.64 11.76 -10.99
N PRO A 65 10.77 10.81 -11.37
CA PRO A 65 9.57 10.51 -10.60
C PRO A 65 9.88 9.86 -9.24
N ILE A 66 9.14 10.25 -8.21
CA ILE A 66 9.16 9.58 -6.91
C ILE A 66 8.45 8.23 -7.07
N THR A 67 9.13 7.13 -6.75
CA THR A 67 8.47 5.82 -6.63
C THR A 67 7.79 5.72 -5.26
N ILE A 68 6.52 5.37 -5.26
CA ILE A 68 5.70 5.23 -4.05
C ILE A 68 5.29 3.77 -3.91
N ILE A 69 5.56 3.20 -2.74
CA ILE A 69 5.08 1.87 -2.36
C ILE A 69 4.21 2.00 -1.12
N ALA A 70 2.90 1.83 -1.29
CA ALA A 70 1.93 1.80 -0.22
C ALA A 70 1.53 0.35 0.07
N LYS A 71 1.80 -0.12 1.29
CA LYS A 71 1.37 -1.43 1.77
C LYS A 71 0.33 -1.24 2.83
N SER A 72 -0.77 -1.97 2.70
CA SER A 72 -1.86 -1.93 3.67
C SER A 72 -2.33 -3.33 3.99
N ARG A 73 -2.62 -3.52 5.27
CA ARG A 73 -3.56 -4.51 5.74
C ARG A 73 -4.79 -3.74 6.19
N ALA A 74 -5.88 -3.90 5.46
CA ALA A 74 -7.15 -3.22 5.70
C ALA A 74 -8.28 -4.25 5.81
N THR A 75 -9.36 -3.85 6.47
CA THR A 75 -10.63 -4.57 6.51
C THR A 75 -11.09 -4.89 5.09
N ALA A 76 -11.65 -6.09 4.88
CA ALA A 76 -12.08 -6.53 3.56
C ALA A 76 -13.10 -5.55 2.96
N GLY A 77 -12.85 -5.09 1.73
CA GLY A 77 -13.70 -4.11 1.04
C GLY A 77 -13.55 -2.66 1.52
N ALA A 78 -12.75 -2.40 2.57
CA ALA A 78 -12.54 -1.05 3.06
C ALA A 78 -11.62 -0.24 2.15
N GLN A 79 -11.78 1.08 2.18
CA GLN A 79 -11.02 2.00 1.34
C GLN A 79 -9.66 2.30 1.96
N VAL A 80 -8.60 2.19 1.17
CA VAL A 80 -7.24 2.61 1.51
C VAL A 80 -6.95 3.88 0.73
N VAL A 81 -6.55 4.95 1.42
CA VAL A 81 -6.35 6.27 0.81
C VAL A 81 -4.95 6.78 1.13
N LEU A 82 -4.24 7.23 0.11
CA LEU A 82 -3.00 7.98 0.22
C LEU A 82 -3.27 9.44 -0.13
N THR A 83 -2.94 10.34 0.78
CA THR A 83 -3.02 11.79 0.56
C THR A 83 -1.64 12.44 0.72
N VAL A 84 -1.47 13.62 0.13
CA VAL A 84 -0.33 14.52 0.33
C VAL A 84 -0.83 15.92 0.64
N ALA A 85 -0.19 16.57 1.60
CA ALA A 85 -0.34 17.99 1.87
C ALA A 85 1.03 18.65 1.95
N SER A 86 1.11 19.94 1.68
CA SER A 86 2.29 20.72 2.04
C SER A 86 2.17 21.23 3.48
N SER A 87 3.29 21.31 4.19
CA SER A 87 3.31 21.89 5.53
C SER A 87 2.97 23.39 5.55
N ASP A 88 3.32 24.10 4.49
CA ASP A 88 3.01 25.52 4.24
C ASP A 88 3.20 25.80 2.74
N ASN A 89 2.94 27.01 2.28
CA ASN A 89 3.43 27.51 1.01
C ASN A 89 4.97 27.50 0.96
N LEU A 90 5.55 27.49 -0.24
CA LEU A 90 7.00 27.51 -0.38
C LEU A 90 7.51 28.91 -0.02
N ARG A 91 8.52 29.00 0.85
CA ARG A 91 9.01 30.28 1.37
C ARG A 91 10.49 30.50 1.12
N SER A 92 10.84 31.74 0.81
CA SER A 92 12.21 32.25 0.83
C SER A 92 12.23 33.59 1.57
N GLY A 93 12.62 33.59 2.85
CA GLY A 93 12.44 34.74 3.73
C GLY A 93 10.96 35.15 3.81
N VAL A 94 10.63 36.38 3.39
CA VAL A 94 9.25 36.91 3.36
C VAL A 94 8.51 36.59 2.07
N GLN A 95 9.20 36.09 1.04
CA GLN A 95 8.59 35.77 -0.26
C GLN A 95 7.88 34.43 -0.18
N VAL A 96 6.72 34.35 -0.85
CA VAL A 96 5.83 33.20 -0.79
C VAL A 96 5.40 32.78 -2.19
N ILE A 97 5.55 31.49 -2.48
CA ILE A 97 4.95 30.85 -3.65
C ILE A 97 3.91 29.86 -3.14
N THR A 98 2.68 29.98 -3.62
CA THR A 98 1.58 29.09 -3.21
C THR A 98 1.93 27.62 -3.49
N ALA A 99 1.59 26.71 -2.58
CA ALA A 99 1.86 25.28 -2.75
C ALA A 99 1.28 24.72 -4.06
N SER A 100 0.16 25.27 -4.56
CA SER A 100 -0.46 24.91 -5.84
C SER A 100 0.38 25.20 -7.08
N ALA A 101 1.53 25.88 -6.94
CA ALA A 101 2.53 25.96 -7.99
C ALA A 101 3.23 24.60 -8.24
N ILE A 102 3.16 23.67 -7.28
CA ILE A 102 3.61 22.29 -7.45
C ILE A 102 2.44 21.43 -7.90
N THR A 103 2.59 20.77 -9.04
CA THR A 103 1.65 19.78 -9.57
C THR A 103 2.35 18.45 -9.76
N TRP A 104 1.60 17.39 -10.03
CA TRP A 104 2.18 16.11 -10.40
C TRP A 104 1.36 15.34 -11.41
N THR A 105 2.07 14.53 -12.19
CA THR A 105 1.49 13.43 -12.94
C THR A 105 1.81 12.11 -12.24
N ALA A 106 0.81 11.24 -12.08
CA ALA A 106 0.99 9.95 -11.43
C ALA A 106 0.80 8.77 -12.40
N THR A 107 1.49 7.66 -12.14
CA THR A 107 1.29 6.39 -12.84
C THR A 107 1.11 5.25 -11.84
N GLY A 108 0.47 4.15 -12.29
CA GLY A 108 0.12 2.99 -11.46
C GLY A 108 -1.36 2.94 -11.14
N ALA A 109 -1.89 1.73 -10.96
CA ALA A 109 -3.32 1.53 -10.70
C ALA A 109 -3.73 2.21 -9.38
N GLY A 110 -4.82 2.99 -9.42
CA GLY A 110 -5.35 3.71 -8.26
C GLY A 110 -4.61 5.00 -7.89
N PHE A 111 -3.49 5.33 -8.54
CA PHE A 111 -2.83 6.63 -8.37
C PHE A 111 -3.51 7.71 -9.21
N VAL A 112 -3.51 8.94 -8.70
CA VAL A 112 -4.17 10.09 -9.34
C VAL A 112 -3.22 11.28 -9.44
N SER A 113 -3.31 12.00 -10.56
CA SER A 113 -2.57 13.26 -10.80
C SER A 113 -3.28 14.41 -10.09
N GLY A 114 -2.54 15.47 -9.72
CA GLY A 114 -3.12 16.55 -8.93
C GLY A 114 -2.21 17.76 -8.74
N ALA A 115 -2.66 18.67 -7.88
CA ALA A 115 -1.95 19.88 -7.48
C ALA A 115 -1.83 19.92 -5.96
N LEU A 116 -0.70 20.43 -5.46
CA LEU A 116 -0.42 20.44 -4.03
C LEU A 116 -1.21 21.54 -3.32
N SER A 117 -1.57 21.30 -2.07
CA SER A 117 -2.26 22.27 -1.22
C SER A 117 -1.60 22.33 0.15
N ALA A 118 -1.50 23.55 0.69
CA ALA A 118 -1.05 23.80 2.06
C ALA A 118 -2.21 23.81 3.08
N THR A 119 -3.47 23.72 2.61
CA THR A 119 -4.66 23.84 3.47
C THR A 119 -5.46 22.55 3.56
N THR A 120 -5.43 21.73 2.51
CA THR A 120 -6.25 20.52 2.37
C THR A 120 -5.40 19.37 1.87
N PRO A 121 -5.41 18.20 2.54
CA PRO A 121 -4.79 17.00 1.98
C PRO A 121 -5.41 16.63 0.65
N VAL A 122 -4.57 16.41 -0.35
CA VAL A 122 -4.97 16.07 -1.72
C VAL A 122 -4.72 14.59 -1.95
N MET A 123 -5.68 13.91 -2.57
CA MET A 123 -5.56 12.49 -2.88
C MET A 123 -4.44 12.24 -3.89
N VAL A 124 -3.58 11.26 -3.59
CA VAL A 124 -2.50 10.75 -4.47
C VAL A 124 -2.82 9.35 -4.94
N GLY A 125 -3.52 8.55 -4.14
CA GLY A 125 -4.00 7.25 -4.56
C GLY A 125 -5.10 6.69 -3.69
N GLN A 126 -5.87 5.76 -4.26
CA GLN A 126 -6.99 5.11 -3.61
C GLN A 126 -7.13 3.66 -4.08
N TRP A 127 -7.34 2.76 -3.13
CA TRP A 127 -7.53 1.33 -3.37
C TRP A 127 -8.59 0.74 -2.44
N THR A 128 -8.93 -0.53 -2.67
CA THR A 128 -9.87 -1.29 -1.86
C THR A 128 -9.20 -2.55 -1.30
N GLY A 129 -9.37 -2.79 0.00
CA GLY A 129 -8.86 -3.96 0.71
C GLY A 129 -7.37 -3.89 1.02
N SER A 130 -6.82 -5.04 1.44
CA SER A 130 -5.39 -5.20 1.72
C SER A 130 -4.58 -5.35 0.43
N GLY A 131 -3.34 -4.88 0.41
CA GLY A 131 -2.49 -5.04 -0.75
C GLY A 131 -1.15 -4.32 -0.68
N THR A 132 -0.37 -4.49 -1.76
CA THR A 132 0.81 -3.69 -2.06
C THR A 132 0.53 -2.92 -3.35
N TYR A 133 0.57 -1.60 -3.25
CA TYR A 133 0.32 -0.69 -4.36
C TYR A 133 1.60 0.05 -4.69
N ALA A 134 1.98 0.01 -5.96
CA ALA A 134 3.19 0.65 -6.46
C ALA A 134 2.85 1.56 -7.63
N GLY A 135 3.46 2.74 -7.64
CA GLY A 135 3.26 3.75 -8.66
C GLY A 135 4.34 4.80 -8.60
N THR A 136 4.25 5.78 -9.50
CA THR A 136 5.18 6.90 -9.54
C THR A 136 4.45 8.22 -9.51
N GLN A 137 5.13 9.24 -8.97
CA GLN A 137 4.66 10.62 -8.91
C GLN A 137 5.77 11.53 -9.45
N GLN A 138 5.57 12.08 -10.64
CA GLN A 138 6.46 13.09 -11.23
C GLN A 138 5.97 14.47 -10.81
N LEU A 139 6.74 15.16 -9.97
CA LEU A 139 6.44 16.53 -9.57
C LEU A 139 6.90 17.52 -10.65
N LEU A 140 6.11 18.58 -10.83
CA LEU A 140 6.39 19.71 -11.71
C LEU A 140 6.17 21.01 -10.95
N PHE A 141 7.08 21.96 -11.11
CA PHE A 141 7.00 23.30 -10.55
C PHE A 141 6.62 24.31 -11.64
N ARG A 142 5.56 25.07 -11.41
CA ARG A 142 5.15 26.17 -12.29
C ARG A 142 6.08 27.35 -12.11
N ASN A 143 6.96 27.57 -13.08
CA ASN A 143 7.94 28.66 -13.09
C ASN A 143 7.35 29.94 -13.72
N LEU A 144 7.59 31.11 -13.12
CA LEU A 144 7.03 32.40 -13.54
C LEU A 144 8.03 33.54 -13.28
N TRP A 145 8.09 34.50 -14.20
CA TRP A 145 8.90 35.73 -14.07
C TRP A 145 8.55 36.58 -12.83
N SER A 146 7.34 36.43 -12.28
CA SER A 146 6.89 37.17 -11.09
C SER A 146 7.51 36.69 -9.79
N TYR A 147 8.17 35.53 -9.78
CA TYR A 147 8.81 35.02 -8.57
C TYR A 147 10.14 35.73 -8.33
N ALA A 148 10.33 36.23 -7.12
CA ALA A 148 11.62 36.79 -6.71
C ALA A 148 12.68 35.68 -6.60
N THR A 149 13.94 36.01 -6.87
CA THR A 149 15.06 35.08 -6.71
C THR A 149 15.23 34.64 -5.27
N GLY A 150 15.45 33.35 -5.04
CA GLY A 150 15.70 32.80 -3.72
C GLY A 150 15.52 31.28 -3.67
N THR A 151 15.87 30.69 -2.53
CA THR A 151 15.63 29.27 -2.29
C THR A 151 14.29 29.11 -1.57
N TYR A 152 13.32 28.51 -2.25
CA TYR A 152 11.98 28.28 -1.70
C TYR A 152 11.84 26.84 -1.23
N THR A 153 11.44 26.64 0.02
CA THR A 153 11.30 25.29 0.60
C THR A 153 9.94 25.10 1.25
N ALA A 154 9.45 23.86 1.20
CA ALA A 154 8.31 23.37 1.95
C ALA A 154 8.45 21.85 2.15
N SER A 155 7.77 21.29 3.14
CA SER A 155 7.75 19.85 3.38
C SER A 155 6.49 19.23 2.78
N LEU A 156 6.63 18.04 2.18
CA LEU A 156 5.52 17.21 1.75
C LEU A 156 5.18 16.20 2.85
N VAL A 157 3.92 16.18 3.26
CA VAL A 157 3.40 15.28 4.29
C VAL A 157 2.47 14.28 3.62
N TYR A 158 2.94 13.04 3.47
CA TYR A 158 2.13 11.95 2.95
C TYR A 158 1.45 11.19 4.10
N THR A 159 0.15 10.93 3.95
CA THR A 159 -0.63 10.17 4.92
C THR A 159 -1.30 9.00 4.23
N LEU A 160 -0.95 7.77 4.64
CA LEU A 160 -1.60 6.53 4.21
C LEU A 160 -2.58 6.07 5.29
N THR A 161 -3.85 5.99 4.95
CA THR A 161 -4.92 5.53 5.84
C THR A 161 -5.45 4.18 5.38
N ALA A 162 -5.44 3.21 6.28
CA ALA A 162 -5.96 1.85 6.07
C ALA A 162 -6.77 1.43 7.31
N PRO A 163 -8.11 1.36 7.22
CA PRO A 163 -8.99 0.94 8.30
C PRO A 163 -9.11 -0.58 8.45
#